data_AF-A0A3S3M274-F1
#
_entry.id   AF-A0A3S3M274-F1
#
_cell.length_a   1.000
_cell.length_b   1.000
_cell.length_c   1.000
_cell.angle_alpha   90.00
_cell.angle_beta   90.00
_cell.angle_gamma   90.00
#
_symmetry.space_group_name_H-M   'P 1'
#
loop_
_entity.id
_entity.type
_entity.pdbx_description
1 polymer ?
#
loop_
_entity_poly.entity_id
_entity_poly.type
_entity_poly.pdbx_seq_one_letter_code
_entity_poly.pdbx_strand_id
1 'polypeptide(L)' 'MGSMEEFRRLIRVREAGDFAPRIDSIFPLAEVPAAFGHLEDPARLGKILIRIA' A
#
# COMPACT_ATOMS: atom_id res chain seq x y z
N MET A 1 -4.06 -9.19 14.59
CA MET A 1 -4.61 -8.27 13.59
C MET A 1 -4.52 -8.95 12.24
N GLY A 2 -5.65 -9.16 11.58
CA GLY A 2 -5.73 -9.85 10.30
C GLY A 2 -6.85 -10.89 10.20
N SER A 3 -7.93 -10.76 10.97
CA SER A 3 -9.08 -11.67 10.80
C SER A 3 -9.89 -11.30 9.56
N MET A 4 -10.65 -12.26 9.03
CA MET A 4 -11.57 -12.01 7.90
C MET A 4 -12.67 -11.01 8.25
N GLU A 5 -13.03 -10.90 9.53
CA GLU A 5 -14.00 -9.91 9.99
C GLU A 5 -13.42 -8.50 9.91
N GLU A 6 -12.20 -8.31 10.44
CA GLU A 6 -11.48 -7.03 10.39
C GLU A 6 -11.27 -6.57 8.94
N PHE A 7 -10.90 -7.49 8.05
CA PHE A 7 -10.72 -7.19 6.63
C PHE A 7 -12.03 -6.74 5.95
N ARG A 8 -13.14 -7.43 6.21
CA ARG A 8 -14.46 -7.04 5.67
C ARG A 8 -14.88 -5.66 6.19
N ARG A 9 -14.58 -5.33 7.44
CA ARG A 9 -14.86 -3.99 7.99
C ARG A 9 -14.05 -2.91 7.27
N LEU A 10 -12.77 -3.18 7.00
CA LEU A 10 -11.90 -2.24 6.27
C LEU A 10 -12.41 -1.97 4.84
N ILE A 11 -12.90 -3.00 4.13
CA ILE A 11 -13.48 -2.83 2.79
C ILE A 11 -14.69 -1.89 2.83
N ARG A 12 -15.62 -2.08 3.78
CA ARG A 12 -16.81 -1.21 3.87
C ARG A 12 -16.46 0.26 4.10
N VAL A 13 -15.47 0.54 4.95
CA VAL A 13 -14.99 1.91 5.20
C VAL A 13 -14.35 2.50 3.93
N ARG A 14 -13.61 1.69 3.16
CA ARG A 14 -13.05 2.10 1.87
C ARG A 14 -14.15 2.43 0.85
N GLU A 15 -15.18 1.60 0.74
CA GLU A 15 -16.31 1.78 -0.19
C GLU A 15 -17.16 3.01 0.17
N ALA A 16 -17.29 3.34 1.46
CA ALA A 16 -17.97 4.54 1.93
C ALA A 16 -17.24 5.85 1.57
N GLY A 17 -15.98 5.78 1.11
CA GLY A 17 -15.17 6.95 0.76
C GLY A 17 -14.41 7.58 1.94
N ASP A 18 -14.60 7.07 3.15
CA ASP A 18 -13.98 7.59 4.38
C ASP A 18 -12.48 7.25 4.52
N PHE A 19 -11.95 6.43 3.60
CA PHE A 19 -10.58 5.98 3.63
C PHE A 19 -10.01 5.86 2.22
N ALA A 20 -8.84 6.47 1.98
CA ALA A 20 -8.06 6.28 0.77
C ALA A 20 -6.59 6.04 1.16
N PRO A 21 -6.02 4.85 0.88
CA PRO A 21 -4.61 4.62 1.12
C PRO A 21 -3.78 5.61 0.30
N ARG A 22 -2.90 6.35 0.96
CA ARG A 22 -1.93 7.20 0.27
C ARG A 22 -0.90 6.30 -0.40
N ILE A 23 -0.76 6.44 -1.71
CA ILE A 23 0.30 5.81 -2.47
C ILE A 23 1.44 6.81 -2.53
N ASP A 24 2.60 6.38 -2.04
CA ASP A 24 3.83 7.15 -2.09
C ASP A 24 4.47 7.02 -3.48
N SER A 25 4.67 5.77 -3.90
CA SER A 25 5.41 5.42 -5.10
C SER A 25 4.92 4.09 -5.69
N ILE A 26 5.17 3.91 -6.98
CA ILE A 26 4.82 2.69 -7.74
C ILE A 26 6.06 2.26 -8.52
N PHE A 27 6.52 1.04 -8.29
CA PHE A 27 7.66 0.44 -8.99
C PHE A 27 7.19 -0.70 -9.90
N PRO A 28 7.84 -0.94 -11.06
CA PRO A 28 7.63 -2.17 -11.81
C PRO A 28 8.18 -3.38 -11.04
N LEU A 29 7.66 -4.58 -11.34
CA LEU A 29 8.13 -5.83 -10.71
C LEU A 29 9.65 -6.03 -10.81
N ALA A 30 10.27 -5.60 -11.90
CA ALA A 30 11.73 -5.69 -12.09
C ALA A 30 12.54 -4.86 -11.08
N GLU A 31 11.92 -3.84 -10.47
CA GLU A 31 12.57 -2.89 -9.57
C GLU A 31 12.22 -3.13 -8.09
N VAL A 32 11.73 -4.33 -7.75
CA VAL A 32 11.48 -4.69 -6.35
C VAL A 32 12.68 -4.42 -5.42
N PRO A 33 13.95 -4.69 -5.81
CA PRO A 33 15.09 -4.31 -4.96
C PRO A 33 15.17 -2.80 -4.66
N ALA A 34 14.89 -1.95 -5.66
CA ALA A 34 14.86 -0.50 -5.47
C ALA A 34 13.67 -0.06 -4.60
N ALA A 35 12.52 -0.70 -4.76
CA ALA A 35 11.35 -0.48 -3.91
C ALA A 35 11.63 -0.80 -2.43
N PHE A 36 12.40 -1.87 -2.17
CA PHE A 36 12.87 -2.20 -0.82
C PHE A 36 13.84 -1.15 -0.27
N GLY A 37 14.77 -0.66 -1.09
CA GLY A 37 15.63 0.46 -0.69
C GLY A 37 14.82 1.71 -0.32
N HIS A 38 13.77 2.03 -1.10
CA HIS A 38 12.87 3.15 -0.81
C HIS A 38 12.02 2.97 0.45
N LEU A 39 11.81 1.73 0.93
CA LEU A 39 11.07 1.51 2.18
C LEU A 39 11.75 2.15 3.40
N GLU A 40 13.08 2.27 3.34
CA GLU A 40 13.94 2.80 4.40
C GLU A 40 14.02 4.34 4.38
N ASP A 41 13.49 5.01 3.35
CA ASP A 41 13.50 6.47 3.25
C ASP A 41 12.66 7.11 4.39
N PRO A 42 13.28 7.89 5.29
CA PRO A 42 12.57 8.54 6.40
C PRO A 42 11.55 9.59 5.95
N ALA A 43 11.65 10.10 4.71
CA ALA A 43 10.69 11.03 4.13
C ALA A 43 9.48 10.34 3.48
N ARG A 44 9.50 9.00 3.35
CA ARG A 44 8.43 8.23 2.69
C ARG A 44 7.11 8.37 3.44
N LEU A 45 6.05 8.74 2.70
CA LEU A 45 4.71 8.90 3.24
C LEU A 45 3.67 8.12 2.45
N GLY A 46 3.34 6.92 2.95
CA GLY A 46 2.28 6.09 2.40
C GLY A 46 2.75 4.69 2.05
N LYS A 47 2.03 4.07 1.10
CA LYS A 47 2.28 2.71 0.63
C LYS A 47 3.11 2.75 -0.64
N ILE A 48 4.08 1.84 -0.74
CA ILE A 48 4.75 1.52 -2.00
C ILE A 48 3.96 0.41 -2.68
N LEU A 49 3.69 0.55 -3.98
CA LEU A 49 3.05 -0.49 -4.77
C LEU A 49 4.03 -1.08 -5.78
N ILE A 50 3.95 -2.40 -5.97
CA ILE A 50 4.62 -3.09 -7.07
C ILE A 50 3.59 -3.37 -8.15
N ARG A 51 3.84 -2.88 -9.36
CA ARG A 51 3.02 -3.16 -10.53
C ARG A 51 3.46 -4.50 -11.15
N ILE A 52 2.53 -5.44 -11.19
CA ILE A 52 2.68 -6.76 -11.83
C ILE A 52 1.73 -6.77 -13.02
N ALA A 53 2.20 -6.31 -14.19
CA ALA A 53 1.52 -6.38 -15.50
C ALA A 53 2.46 -5.82 -16.57
#